data_AF-A0A2A6L7A0-F1
#
_entry.id   AF-A0A2A6L7A0-F1
#
_cell.length_a   1.000
_cell.length_b   1.000
_cell.length_c   1.000
_cell.angle_alpha   90.00
_cell.angle_beta   90.00
_cell.angle_gamma   90.00
#
_symmetry.space_group_name_H-M   'P 1'
#
loop_
_entity.id
_entity.type
_entity.pdbx_description
1 polymer ?
#
loop_
_entity_poly.entity_id
_entity_poly.type
_entity_poly.pdbx_seq_one_letter_code
_entity_poly.pdbx_strand_id
1 'polypeptide(L)'
;MNISKHAKSVCFFLSLTLLSAHQAFAFTLTRRISVPDWMDPYMAIFVVGALFGYLGLVVTKPRGVPVKQLSRVKISPLANFFRVFFGSMFLTFMAMLFVGMALRRYAEY
;
A
#
# COMPACT_ATOMS: atom_id res chain seq x y z
N MET A 1 -3.04 28.83 13.96
CA MET A 1 -2.41 27.56 13.52
C MET A 1 -1.82 27.76 12.12
N ASN A 2 -0.49 27.61 11.97
CA ASN A 2 0.23 28.03 10.77
C ASN A 2 0.27 26.91 9.71
N ILE A 3 -0.83 26.78 8.96
CA ILE A 3 -1.09 25.70 7.96
C ILE A 3 0.06 25.59 6.92
N SER A 4 0.71 26.72 6.62
CA SER A 4 1.85 26.83 5.69
C SER A 4 3.04 25.93 6.06
N LYS A 5 3.35 25.77 7.35
CA LYS A 5 4.50 24.95 7.79
C LYS A 5 4.27 23.46 7.54
N HIS A 6 3.04 23.00 7.75
CA HIS A 6 2.67 21.60 7.49
C HIS A 6 2.59 21.31 6.00
N ALA A 7 2.06 22.23 5.19
CA ALA A 7 2.00 22.08 3.73
C ALA A 7 3.39 21.96 3.10
N LYS A 8 4.35 22.79 3.55
CA LYS A 8 5.75 22.72 3.09
C LYS A 8 6.44 21.41 3.50
N SER A 9 6.19 20.96 4.72
CA SER A 9 6.72 19.68 5.22
C SER A 9 6.14 18.50 4.43
N VAL A 10 4.82 18.46 4.22
CA VAL A 10 4.16 17.44 3.41
C VAL A 10 4.69 17.44 1.98
N CYS A 11 4.84 18.61 1.34
CA CYS A 11 5.41 18.74 0.01
C CYS A 11 6.86 18.24 -0.05
N PHE A 12 7.67 18.55 0.97
CA PHE A 12 9.05 18.08 1.09
C PHE A 12 9.12 16.56 1.25
N PHE A 13 8.27 15.96 2.09
CA PHE A 13 8.18 14.51 2.21
C PHE A 13 7.67 13.87 0.92
N LEU A 14 6.68 14.47 0.24
CA LEU A 14 6.17 13.98 -1.04
C LEU A 14 7.24 14.00 -2.13
N SER A 15 8.00 15.09 -2.21
CA SER A 15 9.11 15.22 -3.16
C SER A 15 10.29 14.31 -2.80
N LEU A 16 10.59 14.08 -1.52
CA LEU A 16 11.57 13.08 -1.10
C LEU A 16 11.12 11.66 -1.45
N THR A 17 9.84 11.33 -1.27
CA THR A 17 9.30 10.03 -1.65
C THR A 17 9.32 9.83 -3.16
N LEU A 18 8.97 10.87 -3.94
CA LEU A 18 9.06 10.86 -5.40
C LEU A 18 10.51 10.74 -5.90
N LEU A 19 11.45 11.42 -5.24
CA LEU A 19 12.88 11.34 -5.57
C LEU A 19 13.46 9.97 -5.21
N SER A 20 13.05 9.39 -4.07
CA SER A 20 13.45 8.02 -3.69
C SER A 20 12.87 6.97 -4.63
N ALA A 21 11.70 7.21 -5.21
CA ALA A 21 11.10 6.34 -6.22
C ALA A 21 11.78 6.44 -7.60
N HIS A 22 12.59 7.47 -7.86
CA HIS A 22 13.40 7.56 -9.09
C HIS A 22 14.63 6.64 -9.04
N GLN A 23 15.14 6.31 -7.86
CA GLN A 23 16.12 5.24 -7.70
C GLN A 23 15.36 3.93 -7.59
N ALA A 24 15.36 3.15 -8.67
CA ALA A 24 14.77 1.82 -8.71
C ALA A 24 15.13 1.06 -7.44
N PHE A 25 14.12 0.80 -6.60
CA PHE A 25 14.24 -0.17 -5.55
C PHE A 25 14.40 -1.51 -6.26
N ALA A 26 15.63 -1.94 -6.48
CA ALA A 26 15.93 -3.26 -7.02
C ALA A 26 15.48 -4.33 -6.00
N PHE A 27 14.18 -4.58 -5.90
CA PHE A 27 13.57 -5.69 -5.17
C PHE A 27 13.83 -6.96 -5.97
N THR A 28 15.09 -7.38 -6.03
CA THR A 28 15.47 -8.73 -6.44
C THR A 28 15.16 -9.68 -5.29
N LEU A 29 13.88 -9.94 -5.05
CA LEU A 29 13.42 -10.98 -4.15
C LEU A 29 13.77 -12.32 -4.80
N THR A 30 15.00 -12.77 -4.56
CA THR A 30 15.67 -13.91 -5.21
C THR A 30 15.83 -13.77 -6.73
N ARG A 31 16.92 -14.32 -7.27
CA ARG A 31 17.36 -14.30 -8.69
C ARG A 31 16.29 -14.67 -9.76
N ARG A 32 15.08 -15.05 -9.35
CA ARG A 32 14.02 -15.63 -10.20
C ARG A 32 12.76 -14.79 -10.32
N ILE A 33 12.53 -13.82 -9.43
CA ILE A 33 11.33 -12.96 -9.46
C ILE A 33 11.82 -11.52 -9.45
N SER A 34 11.95 -10.95 -10.65
CA SER A 34 12.22 -9.53 -10.81
C SER A 34 10.91 -8.87 -11.23
N VAL A 35 10.42 -8.01 -10.35
CA VAL A 35 9.25 -7.16 -10.60
C VAL A 35 9.69 -6.01 -11.51
N PRO A 36 8.86 -5.49 -12.42
CA PRO A 36 9.23 -4.35 -13.25
C PRO A 36 9.60 -3.10 -12.42
N ASP A 37 10.66 -2.39 -12.80
CA ASP A 37 11.18 -1.22 -12.05
C ASP A 37 10.14 -0.10 -11.86
N TRP A 38 9.16 0.02 -12.75
CA TRP A 38 8.08 1.00 -12.60
C TRP A 38 7.16 0.72 -11.42
N MET A 39 7.21 -0.48 -10.82
CA MET A 39 6.36 -0.87 -9.68
C MET A 39 6.84 -0.33 -8.34
N ASP A 40 8.07 0.15 -8.25
CA ASP A 40 8.69 0.60 -6.99
C ASP A 40 7.92 1.72 -6.26
N PRO A 41 7.49 2.82 -6.91
CA PRO A 41 6.63 3.81 -6.25
C PRO A 41 5.32 3.19 -5.76
N TYR A 42 4.73 2.26 -6.52
CA TYR A 42 3.46 1.63 -6.15
C TYR A 42 3.62 0.64 -5.00
N MET A 43 4.78 -0.02 -4.88
CA MET A 43 5.14 -0.83 -3.70
C MET A 43 5.20 0.04 -2.45
N ALA A 44 5.86 1.20 -2.52
CA ALA A 44 5.92 2.13 -1.39
C ALA A 44 4.54 2.65 -1.00
N ILE A 45 3.72 3.06 -1.98
CA ILE A 45 2.33 3.49 -1.77
C ILE A 45 1.51 2.36 -1.14
N PHE A 46 1.67 1.13 -1.62
CA PHE A 46 1.00 -0.03 -1.07
C PHE A 46 1.40 -0.27 0.38
N VAL A 47 2.69 -0.23 0.72
CA VAL A 47 3.15 -0.43 2.11
C VAL A 47 2.57 0.64 3.03
N VAL A 48 2.65 1.91 2.65
CA VAL A 48 2.11 3.02 3.47
C VAL A 48 0.59 2.91 3.62
N GLY A 49 -0.12 2.67 2.51
CA GLY A 49 -1.58 2.51 2.51
C GLY A 49 -2.04 1.28 3.29
N ALA A 50 -1.36 0.15 3.12
CA ALA A 50 -1.63 -1.09 3.85
C ALA A 50 -1.40 -0.90 5.35
N LEU A 51 -0.32 -0.21 5.74
CA LEU A 51 -0.06 0.10 7.15
C LEU A 51 -1.14 1.01 7.73
N PHE A 52 -1.53 2.06 7.00
CA PHE A 52 -2.62 2.95 7.39
C PHE A 52 -3.95 2.20 7.54
N GLY A 53 -4.32 1.37 6.57
CA GLY A 53 -5.54 0.57 6.60
C GLY A 53 -5.54 -0.45 7.74
N TYR A 54 -4.42 -1.13 7.96
CA TYR A 54 -4.26 -2.11 9.02
C TYR A 54 -4.31 -1.47 10.41
N LEU A 55 -3.55 -0.40 10.64
CA LEU A 55 -3.57 0.33 11.91
C LEU A 55 -4.94 0.94 12.17
N GLY A 56 -5.56 1.54 11.16
CA GLY A 56 -6.93 2.04 11.25
C GLY A 56 -7.92 0.95 11.65
N LEU A 57 -7.80 -0.25 11.09
CA LEU A 57 -8.63 -1.40 11.47
C LEU A 57 -8.34 -1.88 12.90
N VAL A 58 -7.08 -1.94 13.32
CA VAL A 58 -6.68 -2.38 14.67
C VAL A 58 -7.12 -1.39 15.74
N VAL A 59 -7.18 -0.10 15.43
CA VAL A 59 -7.66 0.95 16.33
C VAL A 59 -9.18 0.98 16.40
N THR A 60 -9.87 0.78 15.27
CA THR A 60 -11.33 0.90 15.19
C THR A 60 -12.10 -0.38 15.46
N LYS A 61 -11.42 -1.53 15.52
CA LYS A 61 -12.06 -2.81 15.85
C LYS A 61 -12.66 -2.79 17.27
N PRO A 62 -13.72 -3.60 17.52
CA PRO A 62 -14.22 -3.82 18.86
C PRO A 62 -13.13 -4.41 19.79
N ARG A 63 -13.03 -3.90 21.02
CA ARG A 63 -12.08 -4.41 22.02
C ARG A 63 -12.39 -5.88 22.34
N GLY A 64 -11.35 -6.69 22.50
CA GLY A 64 -11.48 -8.12 22.79
C GLY A 64 -11.75 -9.01 21.57
N VAL A 65 -11.99 -8.45 20.37
CA VAL A 65 -12.20 -9.24 19.16
C VAL A 65 -10.88 -9.43 18.38
N PRO A 66 -10.46 -10.67 18.11
CA PRO A 66 -9.33 -10.96 17.21
C PRO A 66 -9.62 -10.49 15.78
N VAL A 67 -8.60 -9.98 15.07
CA VAL A 67 -8.76 -9.48 13.69
C VAL A 67 -9.33 -10.56 12.76
N LYS A 68 -8.94 -11.83 12.96
CA LYS A 68 -9.43 -12.98 12.20
C LYS A 68 -10.93 -13.25 12.33
N GLN A 69 -11.56 -12.73 13.39
CA GLN A 69 -12.99 -12.94 13.68
C GLN A 69 -13.86 -11.74 13.29
N LEU A 70 -13.27 -10.65 12.78
CA LEU A 70 -13.99 -9.42 12.39
C LEU A 70 -15.10 -9.65 11.36
N SER A 71 -15.05 -10.72 10.56
CA SER A 71 -16.12 -11.07 9.61
C SER A 71 -17.38 -11.61 10.27
N ARG A 72 -17.29 -12.07 11.53
CA ARG A 72 -18.39 -12.71 12.26
C ARG A 72 -19.07 -11.79 13.27
N VAL A 73 -18.57 -10.57 13.42
CA VAL A 73 -19.06 -9.61 14.41
C VAL A 73 -19.56 -8.38 13.69
N LYS A 74 -20.59 -7.73 14.24
CA LYS A 74 -21.05 -6.44 13.74
C LYS A 74 -19.95 -5.39 13.97
N ILE A 75 -19.41 -4.85 12.88
CA ILE A 75 -18.35 -3.85 12.90
C ILE A 75 -18.93 -2.45 12.66
N SER A 76 -18.26 -1.42 13.18
CA SER A 76 -18.63 -0.04 12.91
C SER A 76 -18.41 0.32 11.43
N PRO A 77 -19.14 1.29 10.87
CA PRO A 77 -18.94 1.74 9.48
C PRO A 77 -17.48 2.16 9.21
N LEU A 78 -16.84 2.79 10.20
CA LEU A 78 -15.44 3.21 10.11
C LEU A 78 -14.48 2.02 10.06
N ALA A 79 -14.69 0.99 10.90
CA ALA A 79 -13.89 -0.23 10.83
C ALA A 79 -14.10 -0.98 9.50
N ASN A 80 -15.33 -0.97 8.97
CA ASN A 80 -15.62 -1.54 7.66
C ASN A 80 -14.93 -0.77 6.54
N PHE A 81 -14.87 0.57 6.61
CA PHE A 81 -14.11 1.39 5.68
C PHE A 81 -12.64 0.98 5.64
N PHE A 82 -11.97 0.88 6.80
CA PHE A 82 -10.57 0.44 6.85
C PHE A 82 -10.37 -0.98 6.32
N ARG A 83 -11.32 -1.90 6.60
CA ARG A 83 -11.29 -3.26 6.08
C ARG A 83 -11.39 -3.29 4.55
N VAL A 84 -12.36 -2.57 3.99
CA VAL A 84 -12.58 -2.49 2.54
C VAL A 84 -11.41 -1.80 1.86
N PHE A 85 -10.91 -0.70 2.44
CA PHE A 85 -9.75 0.04 1.93
C PHE A 85 -8.50 -0.84 1.88
N PHE A 86 -8.20 -1.57 2.96
CA PHE A 86 -7.07 -2.50 2.99
C PHE A 86 -7.24 -3.61 1.95
N GLY A 87 -8.44 -4.20 1.86
CA GLY A 87 -8.75 -5.26 0.91
C GLY A 87 -8.65 -4.79 -0.55
N SER A 88 -9.18 -3.62 -0.88
CA SER A 88 -9.09 -3.06 -2.23
C SER A 88 -7.66 -2.73 -2.59
N MET A 89 -6.88 -2.14 -1.68
CA MET A 89 -5.46 -1.88 -1.93
C MET A 89 -4.66 -3.13 -2.21
N PHE A 90 -4.91 -4.21 -1.44
CA PHE A 90 -4.28 -5.49 -1.68
C PHE A 90 -4.66 -6.08 -3.04
N LEU A 91 -5.95 -6.07 -3.40
CA LEU A 91 -6.40 -6.58 -4.70
C LEU A 91 -5.82 -5.78 -5.87
N THR A 92 -5.82 -4.46 -5.78
CA THR A 92 -5.24 -3.57 -6.79
C THR A 92 -3.73 -3.79 -6.94
N PHE A 93 -3.02 -3.94 -5.82
CA PHE A 93 -1.59 -4.23 -5.84
C PHE A 93 -1.28 -5.61 -6.45
N MET A 94 -2.06 -6.64 -6.10
CA MET A 94 -1.93 -7.96 -6.72
C MET A 94 -2.21 -7.92 -8.22
N ALA A 95 -3.25 -7.21 -8.65
CA ALA A 95 -3.54 -7.03 -10.06
C ALA A 95 -2.37 -6.35 -10.80
N MET A 96 -1.78 -5.29 -10.24
CA MET A 96 -0.59 -4.65 -10.81
C MET A 96 0.61 -5.58 -10.89
N LEU A 97 0.86 -6.40 -9.86
CA LEU A 97 1.94 -7.40 -9.88
C LEU A 97 1.75 -8.41 -11.01
N PHE A 98 0.55 -9.00 -11.14
CA PHE A 98 0.29 -9.98 -12.20
C PHE A 98 0.36 -9.35 -13.59
N VAL A 99 -0.19 -8.15 -13.76
CA VAL A 99 -0.11 -7.40 -15.03
C VAL A 99 1.35 -7.06 -15.36
N GLY A 100 2.13 -6.58 -14.39
CA GLY A 100 3.54 -6.26 -14.59
C GLY A 100 4.38 -7.47 -14.98
N MET A 101 4.15 -8.63 -14.34
CA MET A 101 4.80 -9.89 -14.72
C MET A 101 4.39 -10.35 -16.13
N ALA A 102 3.11 -10.22 -16.50
CA ALA A 102 2.63 -10.59 -17.82
C ALA A 102 3.24 -9.69 -18.91
N LEU A 103 3.18 -8.36 -18.73
CA LEU A 103 3.74 -7.39 -19.67
C LEU A 103 5.24 -7.59 -19.89
N ARG A 104 5.98 -7.86 -18.82
CA ARG A 104 7.40 -8.20 -18.92
C ARG A 104 7.62 -9.42 -19.81
N ARG A 105 6.85 -10.49 -19.59
CA ARG A 105 6.96 -11.71 -20.40
C ARG A 105 6.63 -11.46 -21.87
N TYR A 106 5.68 -10.57 -22.18
CA TYR A 106 5.40 -10.17 -23.56
C TYR A 106 6.53 -9.34 -24.18
N ALA A 107 7.25 -8.54 -23.41
CA ALA A 107 8.39 -7.76 -23.89
C ALA A 107 9.67 -8.59 -24.11
N GLU A 108 9.75 -9.78 -23.52
CA GLU A 108 10.83 -10.75 -23.72
C GLU A 108 10.66 -11.59 -25.01
N TYR A 109 9.50 -11.49 -25.69
CA TYR A 109 9.19 -12.10 -26.99
C TYR A 109 9.31 -11.07 -28.12
#